data_AF-A0A0D0DE97-F1
#
_entry.id   AF-A0A0D0DE97-F1
#
_cell.length_a   1.000
_cell.length_b   1.000
_cell.length_c   1.000
_cell.angle_alpha   90.00
_cell.angle_beta   90.00
_cell.angle_gamma   90.00
#
_symmetry.space_group_name_H-M   'P 1'
#
loop_
_entity.id
_entity.type
_entity.pdbx_description
1 polymer ?
#
loop_
_entity_poly.entity_id
_entity_poly.type
_entity_poly.pdbx_seq_one_letter_code
_entity_poly.pdbx_strand_id
1 'polypeptide(L)'
;VAHKFVSLSSELLQCLAMCLEEENKYSELSTEERDVMSLLQQVDTIAACIPGSEASKIYMCNGIRSYFSYFGLPQLCFTFNLCAAHSPIFQVMYGDCTIDLSQHFP
;
A
#
# COMPACT_ATOMS: atom_id res chain seq x y z
N VAL A 1 12.11 18.03 9.42
CA VAL A 1 11.73 17.39 8.14
C VAL A 1 11.65 18.43 7.02
N ALA A 2 10.76 19.43 7.09
CA ALA A 2 10.58 20.43 6.01
C ALA A 2 11.86 21.15 5.54
N HIS A 3 12.71 21.63 6.45
CA HIS A 3 13.97 22.30 6.06
C HIS A 3 14.95 21.38 5.31
N LYS A 4 14.94 20.07 5.59
CA LYS A 4 15.79 19.10 4.89
C LYS A 4 15.30 18.87 3.46
N PHE A 5 13.99 18.93 3.22
CA PHE A 5 13.42 18.85 1.87
C PHE A 5 13.79 20.07 1.02
N VAL A 6 13.78 21.26 1.62
CA VAL A 6 14.15 22.50 0.91
C VAL A 6 15.63 22.51 0.52
N SER A 7 16.48 21.79 1.25
CA SER A 7 17.90 21.66 0.91
C SER A 7 18.23 20.56 -0.11
N LEU A 8 17.24 19.79 -0.59
CA LEU A 8 17.50 18.75 -1.58
C LEU A 8 17.69 19.36 -2.97
N SER A 9 18.71 18.88 -3.68
CA SER A 9 18.92 19.27 -5.07
C SER A 9 18.01 18.46 -6.00
N SER A 10 17.58 19.08 -7.10
CA SER A 10 16.74 18.41 -8.10
C SER A 10 17.51 17.29 -8.79
N GLU A 11 18.82 17.47 -8.97
CA GLU A 11 19.71 16.51 -9.60
C GLU A 11 19.77 15.22 -8.77
N LEU A 12 19.84 15.35 -7.44
CA LEU A 12 19.92 14.19 -6.56
C LEU A 12 18.61 13.39 -6.52
N LEU A 13 17.47 14.07 -6.60
CA LEU A 13 16.16 13.42 -6.75
C LEU A 13 16.05 12.67 -8.09
N GLN A 14 16.58 13.25 -9.17
CA GLN A 14 16.60 12.63 -10.50
C GLN A 14 17.50 11.38 -10.52
N CYS A 15 18.70 11.46 -9.93
CA CYS A 15 19.61 10.32 -9.81
C CYS A 15 18.97 9.19 -8.99
N LEU A 16 18.36 9.51 -7.85
CA LEU A 16 17.65 8.52 -7.04
C LEU A 16 16.51 7.86 -7.82
N ALA A 17 15.72 8.64 -8.56
CA ALA A 17 14.63 8.11 -9.38
C ALA A 17 15.14 7.14 -10.45
N MET A 18 16.20 7.50 -11.17
CA MET A 18 16.84 6.60 -12.15
C MET A 18 17.35 5.31 -11.49
N CYS A 19 18.02 5.41 -10.34
CA CYS A 19 18.51 4.22 -9.64
C CYS A 19 17.37 3.28 -9.23
N LEU A 20 16.21 3.82 -8.84
CA LEU A 20 15.02 3.02 -8.51
C LEU A 20 14.36 2.41 -9.75
N GLU A 21 14.30 3.14 -10.86
CA GLU A 21 13.77 2.64 -12.14
C GLU A 21 14.60 1.47 -12.69
N GLU A 22 15.92 1.50 -12.47
CA GLU A 22 16.84 0.43 -12.88
C GLU A 22 16.85 -0.78 -11.92
N GLU A 23 15.99 -0.79 -10.88
CA GLU A 23 15.93 -1.82 -9.84
C GLU A 23 17.27 -2.04 -9.10
N ASN A 24 18.14 -1.02 -9.05
CA ASN A 24 19.42 -1.11 -8.36
C ASN A 24 19.23 -1.31 -6.85
N LYS A 25 20.19 -1.99 -6.21
CA LYS A 25 20.05 -2.35 -4.80
C LYS A 25 20.19 -1.11 -3.91
N TYR A 26 19.43 -1.05 -2.83
CA TYR A 26 19.59 -0.02 -1.79
C TYR A 26 21.01 0.12 -1.23
N SER A 27 21.83 -0.94 -1.31
CA SER A 27 23.24 -0.94 -0.93
C SER A 27 24.13 -0.09 -1.85
N GLU A 28 23.70 0.14 -3.09
CA GLU A 28 24.43 0.87 -4.12
C GLU A 28 24.13 2.38 -4.08
N LEU A 29 23.08 2.79 -3.35
CA LEU A 29 22.77 4.20 -3.12
C LEU A 29 23.88 4.90 -2.36
N SER A 30 24.20 6.11 -2.79
CA SER A 30 25.08 7.04 -2.09
C SER A 30 24.53 7.39 -0.71
N THR A 31 25.36 7.96 0.16
CA THR A 31 24.93 8.42 1.49
C THR A 31 23.81 9.47 1.40
N GLU A 32 23.91 10.37 0.42
CA GLU A 32 22.95 11.46 0.25
C GLU A 32 21.62 10.95 -0.33
N GLU A 33 21.67 9.98 -1.25
CA GLU A 33 20.50 9.29 -1.79
C GLU A 33 19.75 8.49 -0.72
N ARG A 34 20.48 7.83 0.19
CA ARG A 34 19.87 7.15 1.34
C ARG A 34 19.19 8.13 2.29
N ASP A 35 19.77 9.30 2.51
CA ASP A 35 19.16 10.33 3.35
C ASP A 35 17.85 10.84 2.72
N VAL A 36 17.81 11.01 1.40
CA VAL A 36 16.58 11.36 0.68
C VAL A 36 15.55 10.24 0.74
N MET A 37 15.97 8.99 0.56
CA MET A 37 15.08 7.84 0.71
C MET A 37 14.46 7.78 2.11
N SER A 38 15.26 8.03 3.16
CA SER A 38 14.76 8.09 4.54
C SER A 38 13.75 9.23 4.74
N LEU A 39 13.99 10.38 4.12
CA LEU A 39 13.06 11.50 4.11
C LEU A 39 11.73 11.16 3.43
N LEU A 40 11.78 10.49 2.27
CA LEU A 40 10.58 10.02 1.55
C LEU A 40 9.79 9.02 2.40
N GLN A 41 10.46 8.04 3.04
CA GLN A 41 9.82 7.10 3.95
C GLN A 41 9.13 7.78 5.14
N GLN A 42 9.73 8.83 5.69
CA GLN A 42 9.09 9.62 6.76
C GLN A 42 7.82 10.32 6.27
N VAL A 43 7.84 10.86 5.05
CA VAL A 43 6.65 11.47 4.43
C VAL A 43 5.58 10.43 4.18
N ASP A 44 5.93 9.27 3.63
CA ASP A 44 5.00 8.17 3.38
C ASP A 44 4.33 7.68 4.67
N THR A 45 5.11 7.59 5.76
CA THR A 45 4.59 7.21 7.08
C THR A 45 3.52 8.19 7.56
N ILE A 46 3.75 9.49 7.41
CA ILE A 46 2.77 10.51 7.79
C ILE A 46 1.58 10.47 6.81
N ALA A 47 1.83 10.33 5.52
CA ALA A 47 0.82 10.25 4.48
C ALA A 47 -0.13 9.06 4.69
N ALA A 48 0.36 7.93 5.21
CA ALA A 48 -0.46 6.76 5.54
C ALA A 48 -1.58 7.07 6.56
N CYS A 49 -1.37 8.05 7.43
CA CYS A 49 -2.36 8.52 8.39
C CYS A 49 -3.36 9.52 7.80
N ILE A 50 -3.12 10.06 6.60
CA ILE A 50 -4.01 11.03 5.94
C ILE A 50 -5.07 10.27 5.14
N PRO A 51 -6.36 10.33 5.52
CA PRO A 51 -7.41 9.60 4.83
C PRO A 51 -7.49 9.98 3.35
N GLY A 52 -7.58 8.97 2.48
CA GLY A 52 -7.70 9.16 1.03
C GLY A 52 -6.38 9.38 0.29
N SER A 53 -5.27 9.56 1.00
CA SER A 53 -3.94 9.56 0.38
C SER A 53 -3.61 8.20 -0.25
N GLU A 54 -2.65 8.16 -1.17
CA GLU A 54 -2.17 6.90 -1.76
C GLU A 54 -1.58 5.97 -0.69
N ALA A 55 -0.70 6.49 0.16
CA ALA A 55 -0.10 5.73 1.26
C ALA A 55 -1.15 5.15 2.21
N SER A 56 -2.24 5.88 2.49
CA SER A 56 -3.34 5.41 3.34
C SER A 56 -4.10 4.26 2.69
N LYS A 57 -4.32 4.30 1.37
CA LYS A 57 -4.94 3.20 0.62
C LYS A 57 -4.06 1.95 0.64
N ILE A 58 -2.75 2.10 0.40
CA ILE A 58 -1.79 1.00 0.45
C ILE A 58 -1.76 0.39 1.86
N TYR A 59 -1.70 1.24 2.90
CA TYR A 59 -1.74 0.80 4.30
C TYR A 59 -2.99 -0.03 4.61
N MET A 60 -4.17 0.42 4.19
CA MET A 60 -5.42 -0.33 4.36
C MET A 60 -5.40 -1.67 3.61
N CYS A 61 -4.94 -1.69 2.35
CA CYS A 61 -4.80 -2.91 1.57
C CYS A 61 -3.87 -3.93 2.25
N ASN A 62 -2.75 -3.46 2.78
CA ASN A 62 -1.80 -4.31 3.52
C ASN A 62 -2.40 -4.82 4.83
N GLY A 63 -3.17 -3.99 5.54
CA GLY A 63 -3.92 -4.42 6.72
C GLY A 63 -4.90 -5.55 6.39
N ILE A 64 -5.73 -5.36 5.36
CA ILE A 64 -6.66 -6.38 4.86
C ILE A 64 -5.93 -7.68 4.52
N ARG A 65 -4.82 -7.61 3.76
CA ARG A 65 -3.98 -8.78 3.42
C ARG A 65 -3.44 -9.47 4.67
N SER A 66 -2.96 -8.71 5.66
CA SER A 66 -2.45 -9.27 6.92
C SER A 66 -3.54 -9.99 7.71
N TYR A 67 -4.75 -9.45 7.76
CA TYR A 67 -5.92 -10.12 8.34
C TYR A 67 -6.20 -11.45 7.63
N PHE A 68 -6.18 -11.48 6.29
CA PHE A 68 -6.34 -12.72 5.53
C PHE A 68 -5.22 -13.73 5.81
N SER A 69 -3.96 -13.29 5.86
CA SER A 69 -2.82 -14.15 6.20
C SER A 69 -2.90 -14.73 7.61
N TYR A 70 -3.43 -13.97 8.58
CA TYR A 70 -3.52 -14.41 9.97
C TYR A 70 -4.70 -15.37 10.21
N PHE A 71 -5.88 -15.06 9.67
CA PHE A 71 -7.11 -15.83 9.92
C PHE A 71 -7.35 -16.98 8.92
N GLY A 72 -6.59 -17.07 7.82
CA GLY A 72 -6.72 -18.15 6.85
C GLY A 72 -8.02 -18.13 6.02
N LEU A 73 -8.61 -16.95 5.83
CA LEU A 73 -9.84 -16.74 5.04
C LEU A 73 -9.58 -16.81 3.51
N PRO A 74 -10.59 -17.14 2.67
CA PRO A 74 -10.41 -17.87 1.41
C PRO A 74 -9.62 -17.20 0.25
N GLN A 75 -9.15 -18.10 -0.62
CA GLN A 75 -8.10 -18.06 -1.66
C GLN A 75 -8.25 -17.10 -2.87
N LEU A 76 -9.33 -16.31 -2.99
CA LEU A 76 -9.54 -15.43 -4.15
C LEU A 76 -10.40 -14.23 -3.75
N CYS A 77 -9.78 -13.06 -3.65
CA CYS A 77 -10.47 -11.78 -3.43
C CYS A 77 -10.45 -10.99 -4.74
N PHE A 78 -11.62 -10.76 -5.33
CA PHE A 78 -11.79 -10.00 -6.57
C PHE A 78 -12.25 -8.59 -6.23
N THR A 79 -11.31 -7.66 -6.07
CA THR A 79 -11.63 -6.23 -5.97
C THR A 79 -11.62 -5.61 -7.36
N PHE A 80 -12.81 -5.39 -7.93
CA PHE A 80 -12.96 -4.50 -9.08
C PHE A 80 -12.82 -3.05 -8.60
N ASN A 81 -11.84 -2.33 -9.15
CA ASN A 81 -11.74 -0.88 -9.00
C ASN A 81 -12.71 -0.22 -9.99
N LEU A 82 -14.02 -0.36 -9.74
CA LEU A 82 -15.03 0.24 -10.59
C LEU A 82 -15.06 1.75 -10.35
N CYS A 83 -14.94 2.53 -11.42
CA CYS A 83 -15.27 3.95 -11.41
C CYS A 83 -16.62 4.15 -10.70
N ALA A 84 -16.68 5.07 -9.73
CA ALA A 84 -17.86 5.30 -8.88
C ALA A 84 -19.15 5.58 -9.68
N ALA A 85 -19.02 6.04 -10.94
CA ALA A 85 -20.15 6.27 -11.84
C ALA A 85 -20.84 4.99 -12.33
N HIS A 86 -20.18 3.83 -12.28
CA HIS A 86 -20.66 2.58 -12.88
C HIS A 86 -20.47 1.35 -11.98
N SER A 87 -20.45 1.53 -10.65
CA SER A 87 -20.22 0.43 -9.70
C SER A 87 -21.53 -0.13 -9.14
N PRO A 88 -22.12 -1.21 -9.71
CA PRO A 88 -23.02 -2.05 -8.95
C PRO A 88 -22.18 -2.88 -7.97
N ILE A 89 -22.50 -2.81 -6.68
CA ILE A 89 -21.88 -3.62 -5.64
C ILE A 89 -22.24 -5.09 -5.91
N PHE A 90 -21.36 -5.83 -6.57
CA PHE A 90 -21.47 -7.29 -6.69
C PHE A 90 -20.41 -7.93 -5.81
N GLN A 91 -20.85 -8.47 -4.67
CA GLN A 91 -20.06 -9.39 -3.86
C GLN A 91 -20.40 -10.81 -4.31
N VAL A 92 -19.45 -11.49 -4.96
CA VAL A 92 -19.58 -12.93 -5.24
C VAL A 92 -18.88 -13.67 -4.10
N MET A 93 -19.68 -14.17 -3.16
CA MET A 93 -19.22 -15.08 -2.12
C MET A 93 -19.52 -16.52 -2.56
N TYR A 94 -18.48 -17.31 -2.83
CA TYR A 94 -18.63 -18.76 -2.99
C TYR A 94 -18.09 -19.41 -1.71
N GLY A 95 -19.01 -19.77 -0.83
CA GLY A 95 -18.74 -20.48 0.42
C GLY A 95 -19.13 -21.95 0.30
N ASP A 96 -18.50 -22.79 1.13
CA ASP A 96 -18.85 -24.19 1.30
C ASP A 96 -20.33 -24.34 1.71
N CYS A 97 -21.15 -24.93 0.83
CA CYS A 97 -22.58 -25.13 1.06
C CYS A 97 -22.89 -26.19 2.14
N THR A 98 -21.87 -26.87 2.69
CA THR A 98 -22.06 -27.88 3.75
C THR A 98 -22.19 -27.27 5.14
N ILE A 99 -21.87 -25.98 5.32
CA ILE A 99 -21.94 -25.30 6.61
C ILE A 99 -23.17 -24.38 6.65
N ASP A 100 -24.18 -24.77 7.43
CA ASP A 100 -25.37 -23.95 7.70
C ASP A 100 -25.11 -23.03 8.91
N LEU A 101 -24.73 -21.78 8.62
CA LEU A 101 -24.46 -20.77 9.65
C LEU A 101 -25.72 -20.34 10.42
N SER A 102 -26.91 -20.65 9.91
CA SER A 102 -28.21 -20.37 10.57
C SER A 102 -28.43 -21.24 11.81
N GLN A 103 -27.69 -22.35 11.94
CA GLN A 103 -27.78 -23.26 13.08
C GLN A 103 -26.91 -22.83 14.26
N HIS A 104 -25.99 -21.89 14.06
CA HIS A 104 -24.94 -21.58 15.04
C HIS A 104 -25.17 -20.30 15.86
N PHE A 105 -26.23 -19.52 15.62
CA PHE A 105 -26.63 -18.40 16.48
C PHE A 105 -28.17 -18.27 16.57
N PRO A 106 -28.73 -17.86 17.73
CA PRO A 106 -30.17 -17.67 17.91
C PRO A 106 -30.72 -16.48 17.13
#